data_AF-A0A1I2TUD6-F1
#
_entry.id   AF-A0A1I2TUD6-F1
#
_cell.length_a   1.000
_cell.length_b   1.000
_cell.length_c   1.000
_cell.angle_alpha   90.00
_cell.angle_beta   90.00
_cell.angle_gamma   90.00
#
_symmetry.space_group_name_H-M   'P 1'
#
loop_
_entity.id
_entity.type
_entity.pdbx_description
1 polymer ?
#
loop_
_entity_poly.entity_id
_entity_poly.type
_entity_poly.pdbx_seq_one_letter_code
_entity_poly.pdbx_strand_id
1 'polypeptide(L)'
;MLGGMATLAQINQNVFKIGDCQWKTKTPYASIRRIVRHNKVGIYRIKPGLYGLETFRRQLEANGFIEETPENQDTEAMQEFNHYYYQGLLVEYGNMKQMATYVPRQDCHKRYSNRELGEVCTLSTLPRFGTDKVMRRSSTIDVIWFNKRDMPDSFFEGNIRRISRTPFSSMTTSATSPRE
;
A
#
# COMPACT_ATOMS: atom_id res chain seq x y z
N MET A 1 -15.29 -10.45 0.40
CA MET A 1 -15.40 -10.44 1.89
C MET A 1 -14.02 -10.13 2.46
N LEU A 2 -13.94 -9.36 3.55
CA LEU A 2 -12.67 -8.81 4.11
C LEU A 2 -11.80 -9.85 4.85
N GLY A 3 -12.04 -11.16 4.69
CA GLY A 3 -11.13 -12.21 5.20
C GLY A 3 -10.77 -12.15 6.68
N GLY A 4 -11.61 -11.51 7.52
CA GLY A 4 -11.35 -11.33 8.96
C GLY A 4 -10.46 -10.14 9.33
N MET A 5 -9.96 -9.34 8.38
CA MET A 5 -9.09 -8.19 8.64
C MET A 5 -9.44 -6.99 7.74
N ALA A 6 -9.25 -5.76 8.23
CA ALA A 6 -9.51 -4.58 7.42
C ALA A 6 -8.65 -3.38 7.83
N THR A 7 -8.25 -2.57 6.84
CA THR A 7 -7.64 -1.27 7.11
C THR A 7 -8.71 -0.28 7.57
N LEU A 8 -8.32 0.74 8.33
CA LEU A 8 -9.23 1.82 8.73
C LEU A 8 -9.88 2.51 7.51
N ALA A 9 -9.15 2.61 6.39
CA ALA A 9 -9.69 3.13 5.14
C ALA A 9 -10.80 2.24 4.58
N GLN A 10 -10.58 0.92 4.52
CA GLN A 10 -11.60 -0.06 4.09
C GLN A 10 -12.82 -0.05 5.03
N ILE A 11 -12.62 0.06 6.34
CA ILE A 11 -13.71 0.19 7.32
C ILE A 11 -14.52 1.46 7.00
N ASN A 12 -13.86 2.62 6.87
CA ASN A 12 -14.53 3.88 6.54
C ASN A 12 -15.31 3.84 5.22
N GLN A 13 -14.82 3.11 4.21
CA GLN A 13 -15.50 2.99 2.92
C GLN A 13 -16.71 2.05 2.95
N ASN A 14 -16.70 1.02 3.80
CA ASN A 14 -17.72 -0.03 3.77
C ASN A 14 -18.78 0.10 4.87
N VAL A 15 -18.46 0.72 6.01
CA VAL A 15 -19.38 0.87 7.15
C VAL A 15 -20.65 1.65 6.79
N PHE A 16 -20.55 2.66 5.92
CA PHE A 16 -21.72 3.45 5.50
C PHE A 16 -22.59 2.75 4.44
N LYS A 17 -22.13 1.62 3.88
CA LYS A 17 -22.91 0.82 2.93
C LYS A 17 -23.88 -0.14 3.64
N ILE A 18 -23.74 -0.31 4.96
CA ILE A 18 -24.58 -1.19 5.77
C ILE A 18 -25.85 -0.44 6.13
N GLY A 19 -26.96 -0.77 5.46
CA GLY A 19 -28.25 -0.07 5.60
C GLY A 19 -28.85 -0.13 7.01
N ASP A 20 -28.57 -1.19 7.76
CA ASP A 20 -29.11 -1.39 9.11
C ASP A 20 -28.39 -0.56 10.18
N CYS A 21 -27.27 0.08 9.84
CA CYS A 21 -26.43 0.82 10.79
C CYS A 21 -26.77 2.31 10.80
N GLN A 22 -27.47 2.78 11.84
CA GLN A 22 -27.79 4.20 12.01
C GLN A 22 -26.67 4.97 12.72
N TRP A 23 -26.03 5.90 12.01
CA TRP A 23 -25.03 6.81 12.57
C TRP A 23 -25.67 8.12 13.06
N LYS A 24 -25.98 8.18 14.36
CA LYS A 24 -26.63 9.36 15.00
C LYS A 24 -25.66 10.52 15.34
N THR A 25 -24.36 10.33 15.12
CA THR A 25 -23.30 11.29 15.47
C THR A 25 -22.97 12.22 14.30
N LYS A 26 -22.62 13.47 14.60
CA LYS A 26 -22.13 14.45 13.61
C LYS A 26 -20.72 14.11 13.10
N THR A 27 -19.97 13.26 13.81
CA THR A 27 -18.58 12.89 13.48
C THR A 27 -18.41 11.37 13.42
N PRO A 28 -19.03 10.70 12.42
CA PRO A 28 -19.04 9.24 12.33
C PRO A 28 -17.63 8.66 12.20
N TYR A 29 -16.75 9.28 11.41
CA TYR A 29 -15.36 8.84 11.28
C TYR A 29 -14.56 8.90 12.59
N ALA A 30 -14.80 9.91 13.44
CA ALA A 30 -14.16 9.99 14.75
C ALA A 30 -14.68 8.89 15.68
N SER A 31 -15.97 8.59 15.57
CA SER A 31 -16.62 7.52 16.32
C SER A 31 -16.11 6.14 15.90
N ILE A 32 -15.96 5.88 14.59
CA ILE A 32 -15.33 4.65 14.06
C ILE A 32 -13.93 4.49 14.63
N ARG A 33 -13.08 5.53 14.54
CA ARG A 33 -11.72 5.51 15.10
C ARG A 33 -11.71 5.19 16.60
N ARG A 34 -12.65 5.76 17.36
CA ARG A 34 -12.79 5.48 18.80
C ARG A 34 -13.19 4.03 19.03
N ILE A 35 -14.16 3.50 18.28
CA ILE A 35 -14.65 2.13 18.40
C ILE A 35 -13.51 1.14 18.11
N VAL A 36 -12.85 1.23 16.96
CA VAL A 36 -11.78 0.26 16.61
C VAL A 36 -10.56 0.33 17.53
N ARG A 37 -10.34 1.46 18.22
CA ARG A 37 -9.24 1.61 19.19
C ARG A 37 -9.60 1.16 20.60
N HIS A 38 -10.81 1.45 21.06
CA HIS A 38 -11.19 1.30 22.48
C HIS A 38 -12.21 0.20 22.73
N ASN A 39 -13.00 -0.18 21.72
CA ASN A 39 -13.97 -1.25 21.83
C ASN A 39 -13.32 -2.58 21.41
N LYS A 40 -12.67 -3.24 22.36
CA LYS A 40 -11.93 -4.50 22.16
C LYS A 40 -12.81 -5.75 22.08
N VAL A 41 -14.13 -5.59 22.06
CA VAL A 41 -15.03 -6.74 21.98
C VAL A 41 -15.03 -7.28 20.55
N GLY A 42 -14.29 -8.36 20.32
CA GLY A 42 -14.24 -9.07 19.04
C GLY A 42 -13.33 -8.46 17.97
N ILE A 43 -12.64 -7.35 18.27
CA ILE A 43 -11.68 -6.69 17.36
C ILE A 43 -10.35 -6.51 18.08
N TYR A 44 -9.25 -6.87 17.42
CA TYR A 44 -7.90 -6.60 17.88
C TYR A 44 -7.12 -5.78 16.85
N ARG A 45 -6.06 -5.12 17.32
CA ARG A 45 -5.19 -4.28 16.47
C ARG A 45 -4.02 -5.14 16.03
N ILE A 46 -3.89 -5.36 14.72
CA ILE A 46 -2.71 -6.02 14.15
C ILE A 46 -1.57 -5.00 14.08
N LYS A 47 -1.86 -3.83 13.49
CA LYS A 47 -0.94 -2.69 13.30
C LYS A 47 -1.68 -1.35 13.39
N PRO A 48 -0.98 -0.21 13.50
CA PRO A 48 -1.62 1.11 13.38
C PRO A 48 -2.46 1.22 12.09
N GLY A 49 -3.79 1.29 12.25
CA GLY A 49 -4.73 1.38 11.12
C GLY A 49 -5.09 0.04 10.47
N LEU A 50 -4.61 -1.10 10.98
CA LEU A 50 -4.99 -2.45 10.56
C LEU A 50 -5.61 -3.22 11.72
N TYR A 51 -6.82 -3.72 11.52
CA TYR A 51 -7.61 -4.38 12.54
C TYR A 51 -8.03 -5.77 12.08
N GLY A 52 -8.05 -6.73 13.01
CA GLY A 52 -8.52 -8.09 12.81
C GLY A 52 -9.71 -8.41 13.69
N LEU A 53 -10.53 -9.36 13.28
CA LEU A 53 -11.59 -9.96 14.09
C LEU A 53 -11.00 -11.09 14.94
N GLU A 54 -11.33 -11.13 16.23
CA GLU A 54 -10.80 -12.16 17.15
C GLU A 54 -11.21 -13.58 16.74
N THR A 55 -12.39 -13.74 16.12
CA THR A 55 -12.84 -15.03 15.59
C THR A 55 -11.95 -15.57 14.46
N PHE A 56 -11.17 -14.71 13.80
CA PHE A 56 -10.25 -15.07 12.73
C PHE A 56 -8.78 -15.07 13.18
N ARG A 57 -8.49 -14.80 14.46
CA ARG A 57 -7.12 -14.57 14.94
C ARG A 57 -6.15 -15.67 14.56
N ARG A 58 -6.48 -16.93 14.84
CA ARG A 58 -5.62 -18.09 14.50
C ARG A 58 -5.31 -18.19 13.01
N GLN A 59 -6.31 -17.93 12.16
CA GLN A 59 -6.13 -17.96 10.71
C GLN A 59 -5.25 -16.80 10.25
N LEU A 60 -5.44 -15.61 10.82
CA LEU A 60 -4.65 -14.42 10.51
C LEU A 60 -3.18 -14.60 10.93
N GLU A 61 -2.93 -15.11 12.13
CA GLU A 61 -1.58 -15.40 12.63
C GLU A 61 -0.87 -16.47 11.79
N ALA A 62 -1.57 -17.55 11.41
CA ALA A 62 -1.04 -18.57 10.50
C ALA A 62 -0.68 -18.01 9.11
N ASN A 63 -1.34 -16.93 8.70
CA ASN A 63 -1.07 -16.21 7.46
C ASN A 63 -0.04 -15.08 7.62
N GLY A 64 0.62 -14.97 8.78
CA GLY A 64 1.66 -13.97 9.07
C GLY A 64 1.15 -12.62 9.57
N PHE A 65 -0.16 -12.45 9.77
CA PHE A 65 -0.75 -11.24 10.33
C PHE A 65 -0.72 -11.27 11.87
N ILE A 66 0.49 -11.16 12.41
CA ILE A 66 0.75 -11.20 13.84
C ILE A 66 0.59 -9.78 14.43
N GLU A 67 0.02 -9.69 15.63
CA GLU A 67 -0.04 -8.43 16.38
C GLU A 67 1.38 -7.95 16.71
N GLU A 68 1.67 -6.69 16.35
CA GLU A 68 2.94 -6.05 16.67
C GLU A 68 2.99 -5.68 18.16
N THR A 69 3.92 -6.31 18.87
CA THR A 69 4.19 -6.09 20.29
C THR A 69 5.64 -5.66 20.50
N PRO A 70 5.97 -4.99 21.62
CA PRO A 70 7.36 -4.61 21.92
C PRO A 70 8.35 -5.78 21.90
N GLU A 71 7.88 -6.99 22.17
CA GLU A 71 8.70 -8.20 22.23
C GLU A 71 9.00 -8.79 20.85
N ASN A 72 8.14 -8.54 19.84
CA ASN A 72 8.27 -9.13 18.52
C ASN A 72 8.59 -8.13 17.39
N GLN A 73 8.55 -6.82 17.67
CA GLN A 73 8.74 -5.75 16.68
C GLN A 73 10.07 -5.87 15.91
N ASP A 74 11.13 -6.32 16.59
CA ASP A 74 12.49 -6.40 16.04
C ASP A 74 12.80 -7.77 15.42
N THR A 75 11.82 -8.68 15.39
CA THR A 75 11.99 -9.98 14.73
C THR A 75 12.00 -9.82 13.22
N GLU A 76 12.82 -10.63 12.54
CA GLU A 76 12.92 -10.63 11.07
C GLU A 76 11.55 -10.88 10.42
N ALA A 77 10.74 -11.79 10.98
CA ALA A 77 9.39 -12.07 10.50
C ALA A 77 8.47 -10.83 10.59
N MET A 78 8.56 -10.05 11.67
CA MET A 78 7.75 -8.83 11.81
C MET A 78 8.24 -7.72 10.89
N GLN A 79 9.55 -7.58 10.70
CA GLN A 79 10.14 -6.63 9.75
C GLN A 79 9.76 -6.95 8.31
N GLU A 80 9.82 -8.22 7.91
CA GLU A 80 9.40 -8.69 6.59
C GLU A 80 7.90 -8.45 6.37
N PHE A 81 7.07 -8.81 7.35
CA PHE A 81 5.63 -8.53 7.29
C PHE A 81 5.34 -7.01 7.24
N ASN A 82 6.07 -6.19 7.99
CA ASN A 82 6.00 -4.73 7.92
C ASN A 82 6.30 -4.23 6.51
N HIS A 83 7.41 -4.69 5.93
CA HIS A 83 7.87 -4.29 4.61
C HIS A 83 6.78 -4.48 3.55
N TYR A 84 6.26 -5.70 3.38
CA TYR A 84 5.24 -5.97 2.35
C TYR A 84 3.88 -5.34 2.66
N TYR A 85 3.51 -5.25 3.94
CA TYR A 85 2.27 -4.56 4.32
C TYR A 85 2.29 -3.08 3.90
N TYR A 86 3.40 -2.39 4.12
CA TYR A 86 3.55 -1.00 3.72
C TYR A 86 3.70 -0.82 2.21
N GLN A 87 4.36 -1.74 1.51
CA GLN A 87 4.36 -1.76 0.05
C GLN A 87 2.92 -1.78 -0.50
N GLY A 88 2.07 -2.69 0.01
CA GLY A 88 0.69 -2.79 -0.45
C GLY A 88 -0.16 -1.56 -0.11
N LEU A 89 0.06 -0.93 1.04
CA LEU A 89 -0.57 0.36 1.37
C LEU A 89 -0.18 1.48 0.40
N LEU A 90 1.10 1.56 0.00
CA LEU A 90 1.56 2.52 -0.99
C LEU A 90 0.94 2.25 -2.36
N VAL A 91 0.81 0.98 -2.75
CA VAL A 91 0.13 0.58 -4.00
C VAL A 91 -1.34 1.00 -3.97
N GLU A 92 -2.10 0.66 -2.92
CA GLU A 92 -3.51 1.07 -2.79
C GLU A 92 -3.65 2.59 -2.86
N TYR A 93 -2.78 3.33 -2.18
CA TYR A 93 -2.81 4.79 -2.18
C TYR A 93 -2.45 5.38 -3.56
N GLY A 94 -1.47 4.81 -4.27
CA GLY A 94 -1.16 5.19 -5.65
C GLY A 94 -2.33 4.95 -6.60
N ASN A 95 -3.01 3.82 -6.47
CA ASN A 95 -4.20 3.48 -7.25
C ASN A 95 -5.35 4.46 -7.01
N MET A 96 -5.58 4.84 -5.73
CA MET A 96 -6.58 5.86 -5.37
C MET A 96 -6.26 7.24 -5.98
N LYS A 97 -4.99 7.51 -6.27
CA LYS A 97 -4.54 8.72 -6.97
C LYS A 97 -4.56 8.60 -8.50
N GLN A 98 -5.13 7.51 -9.04
CA GLN A 98 -5.17 7.22 -10.48
C GLN A 98 -3.78 7.18 -11.12
N MET A 99 -2.76 6.78 -10.35
CA MET A 99 -1.43 6.46 -10.88
C MET A 99 -1.34 4.98 -11.18
N ALA A 100 -0.50 4.63 -12.13
CA ALA A 100 -0.14 3.24 -12.35
C ALA A 100 0.93 2.83 -11.32
N THR A 101 0.85 1.62 -10.79
CA THR A 101 1.66 1.14 -9.66
C THR A 101 2.35 -0.17 -9.98
N TYR A 102 3.60 -0.27 -9.55
CA TYR A 102 4.47 -1.43 -9.77
C TYR A 102 5.20 -1.79 -8.48
N VAL A 103 5.37 -3.10 -8.25
CA VAL A 103 6.29 -3.68 -7.26
C VAL A 103 7.25 -4.65 -7.96
N PRO A 104 8.47 -4.88 -7.45
CA PRO A 104 9.40 -5.86 -7.98
C PRO A 104 8.80 -7.25 -8.11
N ARG A 105 9.26 -8.01 -9.12
CA ARG A 105 8.80 -9.38 -9.36
C ARG A 105 9.04 -10.32 -8.16
N GLN A 106 10.09 -10.09 -7.38
CA GLN A 106 10.34 -10.89 -6.17
C GLN A 106 9.30 -10.67 -5.06
N ASP A 107 8.60 -9.53 -5.10
CA ASP A 107 7.61 -9.14 -4.09
C ASP A 107 6.17 -9.40 -4.55
N CYS A 108 5.95 -9.66 -5.85
CA CYS A 108 4.60 -9.75 -6.41
C CYS A 108 3.73 -10.85 -5.76
N HIS A 109 4.32 -11.95 -5.30
CA HIS A 109 3.62 -13.05 -4.62
C HIS A 109 3.56 -12.90 -3.10
N LYS A 110 4.13 -11.82 -2.55
CA LYS A 110 4.11 -11.57 -1.11
C LYS A 110 2.71 -11.14 -0.70
N ARG A 111 2.31 -11.59 0.48
CA ARG A 111 0.94 -11.42 0.97
C ARG A 111 0.68 -9.98 1.41
N TYR A 112 -0.44 -9.44 0.94
CA TYR A 112 -1.00 -8.18 1.37
C TYR A 112 -2.49 -8.36 1.66
N SER A 113 -2.84 -8.38 2.95
CA SER A 113 -4.18 -8.73 3.40
C SER A 113 -4.64 -10.08 2.82
N ASN A 114 -5.80 -10.13 2.16
CA ASN A 114 -6.35 -11.33 1.54
C ASN A 114 -5.87 -11.55 0.09
N ARG A 115 -4.91 -10.76 -0.40
CA ARG A 115 -4.44 -10.73 -1.79
C ARG A 115 -2.91 -10.82 -1.86
N GLU A 116 -2.36 -11.02 -3.04
CA GLU A 116 -0.93 -10.85 -3.30
C GLU A 116 -0.65 -9.41 -3.75
N LEU A 117 0.56 -8.89 -3.49
CA LEU A 117 0.91 -7.52 -3.90
C LEU A 117 0.73 -7.29 -5.41
N GLY A 118 1.07 -8.28 -6.23
CA GLY A 118 0.91 -8.24 -7.68
C GLY A 118 -0.55 -8.12 -8.13
N GLU A 119 -1.50 -8.65 -7.37
CA GLU A 119 -2.94 -8.53 -7.66
C GLU A 119 -3.48 -7.12 -7.40
N VAL A 120 -2.81 -6.35 -6.56
CA VAL A 120 -3.20 -4.98 -6.20
C VAL A 120 -2.51 -3.96 -7.10
N CYS A 121 -1.34 -4.30 -7.67
CA CYS A 121 -0.64 -3.46 -8.62
C CYS A 121 -1.41 -3.31 -9.94
N THR A 122 -1.27 -2.16 -10.59
CA THR A 122 -1.86 -1.98 -11.93
C THR A 122 -0.90 -2.41 -13.05
N LEU A 123 0.40 -2.52 -12.76
CA LEU A 123 1.43 -2.91 -13.72
C LEU A 123 2.09 -4.22 -13.27
N SER A 124 2.11 -5.22 -14.17
CA SER A 124 2.81 -6.50 -13.95
C SER A 124 4.28 -6.46 -14.35
N THR A 125 4.67 -5.48 -15.17
CA THR A 125 6.05 -5.31 -15.67
C THR A 125 6.47 -3.86 -15.54
N LEU A 126 7.76 -3.63 -15.28
CA LEU A 126 8.33 -2.29 -15.20
C LEU A 126 8.35 -1.63 -16.60
N PRO A 127 7.64 -0.51 -16.83
CA PRO A 127 7.71 0.23 -18.08
C PRO A 127 9.12 0.72 -18.36
N ARG A 128 9.54 0.75 -19.63
CA ARG A 128 10.87 1.23 -20.02
C ARG A 128 10.86 2.75 -20.17
N PHE A 129 11.64 3.45 -19.34
CA PHE A 129 11.70 4.93 -19.34
C PHE A 129 13.11 5.52 -19.32
N GLY A 130 14.15 4.68 -19.33
CA GLY A 130 15.53 5.15 -19.21
C GLY A 130 16.56 4.15 -19.75
N THR A 131 17.83 4.47 -19.52
CA THR A 131 18.96 3.60 -19.88
C THR A 131 18.94 2.31 -19.06
N ASP A 132 19.65 1.29 -19.53
CA ASP A 132 19.68 -0.01 -18.84
C ASP A 132 20.21 0.10 -17.40
N LYS A 133 21.11 1.05 -17.12
CA LYS A 133 21.57 1.35 -15.76
C LYS A 133 20.44 1.87 -14.86
N VAL A 134 19.62 2.77 -15.38
CA VAL A 134 18.44 3.31 -14.68
C VAL A 134 17.39 2.23 -14.49
N MET A 135 17.14 1.42 -15.52
CA MET A 135 16.17 0.31 -15.45
C MET A 135 16.59 -0.73 -14.40
N ARG A 136 17.87 -1.12 -14.35
CA ARG A 136 18.39 -2.07 -13.34
C ARG A 136 18.20 -1.55 -11.93
N ARG A 137 18.55 -0.29 -11.65
CA ARG A 137 18.33 0.30 -10.33
C ARG A 137 16.85 0.39 -9.98
N SER A 138 16.01 0.74 -10.94
CA SER A 138 14.57 0.88 -10.72
C SER A 138 13.89 -0.47 -10.47
N SER A 139 14.42 -1.56 -11.02
CA SER A 139 13.86 -2.91 -10.83
C SER A 139 13.94 -3.43 -9.40
N THR A 140 14.79 -2.83 -8.56
CA THR A 140 14.96 -3.20 -7.15
C THR A 140 14.23 -2.27 -6.18
N ILE A 141 13.44 -1.31 -6.69
CA ILE A 141 12.70 -0.36 -5.85
C ILE A 141 11.38 -0.98 -5.41
N ASP A 142 11.13 -1.01 -4.11
CA ASP A 142 9.96 -1.62 -3.48
C ASP A 142 8.63 -1.23 -4.13
N VAL A 143 8.40 0.07 -4.37
CA VAL A 143 7.20 0.57 -5.04
C VAL A 143 7.55 1.72 -5.96
N ILE A 144 7.00 1.70 -7.18
CA ILE A 144 7.08 2.80 -8.13
C ILE A 144 5.68 3.19 -8.56
N TRP A 145 5.43 4.50 -8.60
CA TRP A 145 4.24 5.07 -9.23
C TRP A 145 4.59 5.72 -10.55
N PHE A 146 3.72 5.52 -11.52
CA PHE A 146 3.82 6.03 -12.88
C PHE A 146 2.66 6.97 -13.17
N ASN A 147 2.97 8.03 -13.90
CA ASN A 147 1.94 8.92 -14.44
C ASN A 147 1.34 8.33 -15.74
N LYS A 148 0.37 9.04 -16.32
CA LYS A 148 -0.36 8.61 -17.53
C LYS A 148 0.51 8.47 -18.81
N ARG A 149 1.78 8.87 -18.77
CA ARG A 149 2.74 8.76 -19.89
C ARG A 149 3.74 7.61 -19.67
N ASP A 150 3.45 6.70 -18.75
CA ASP A 150 4.33 5.61 -18.33
C ASP A 150 5.71 6.07 -17.81
N MET A 151 5.78 7.32 -17.34
CA MET A 151 6.96 7.88 -16.71
C MET A 151 6.85 7.79 -15.19
N PRO A 152 7.95 7.42 -14.49
CA PRO A 152 7.93 7.35 -13.04
C PRO A 152 7.68 8.75 -12.44
N ASP A 153 6.71 8.82 -11.53
CA ASP A 153 6.39 10.00 -10.73
C ASP A 153 7.07 9.93 -9.35
N SER A 154 7.07 8.74 -8.75
CA SER A 154 7.52 8.51 -7.36
C SER A 154 8.18 7.14 -7.19
N PHE A 155 9.23 7.12 -6.37
CA PHE A 155 9.96 5.91 -5.96
C PHE A 155 9.96 5.82 -4.42
N PHE A 156 9.73 4.62 -3.89
CA PHE A 156 9.73 4.32 -2.46
C PHE A 156 10.65 3.12 -2.17
N GLU A 157 11.56 3.26 -1.21
CA GLU A 157 12.46 2.16 -0.73
C GLU A 157 12.32 1.96 0.79
N GLY A 158 12.88 0.84 1.28
CA GLY A 158 12.68 0.05 2.52
C GLY A 158 12.64 0.72 3.90
N ASN A 159 12.38 2.01 3.97
CA ASN A 159 11.97 2.75 5.16
C ASN A 159 10.78 3.72 4.88
N ILE A 160 10.00 3.45 3.81
CA ILE A 160 8.90 4.32 3.33
C ILE A 160 9.37 5.77 3.22
N ARG A 161 10.51 5.98 2.58
CA ARG A 161 10.96 7.32 2.21
C ARG A 161 10.67 7.53 0.74
N ARG A 162 9.95 8.61 0.41
CA ARG A 162 9.80 9.05 -0.98
C ARG A 162 11.13 9.65 -1.42
N ILE A 163 11.81 9.00 -2.37
CA ILE A 163 13.18 9.36 -2.74
C ILE A 163 13.23 10.51 -3.73
N SER A 164 12.19 10.67 -4.55
CA SER A 164 12.11 11.81 -5.47
C SER A 164 10.68 12.08 -5.94
N ARG A 165 10.50 13.31 -6.43
CA ARG A 165 9.35 13.76 -7.19
C ARG A 165 9.94 14.39 -8.44
N THR A 166 10.16 13.62 -9.50
CA THR A 166 10.76 14.16 -10.71
C THR A 166 9.67 14.85 -11.52
N PRO A 167 9.69 16.19 -11.72
CA PRO A 167 8.81 16.81 -12.68
C PRO A 167 9.41 16.54 -14.07
N PHE A 168 9.07 15.41 -14.69
CA PHE A 168 9.49 15.10 -16.07
C PHE A 168 8.76 15.97 -17.13
N SER A 169 8.21 17.12 -16.73
CA SER A 169 7.42 18.01 -17.60
C SER A 169 8.26 19.10 -18.31
N SER A 170 9.59 19.08 -18.26
CA SER A 170 10.43 20.09 -18.89
C SER A 170 11.51 19.51 -19.82
N MET A 171 11.14 18.53 -20.64
CA MET A 171 11.90 18.19 -21.84
C MET A 171 11.00 18.33 -23.07
N THR A 172 10.73 19.58 -23.44
CA THR A 172 10.29 19.92 -24.80
C THR A 172 11.11 21.09 -25.31
N THR A 173 11.65 20.89 -26.52
CA THR A 173 12.20 21.86 -27.49
C THR A 173 13.53 22.56 -27.20
N SER A 174 14.59 22.00 -27.76
CA SER A 174 15.53 22.75 -28.61
C SER A 174 16.08 21.85 -29.73
N ALA A 175 15.22 21.55 -30.72
CA ALA A 175 15.71 21.19 -32.04
C ALA A 175 15.99 22.50 -32.78
N THR A 176 17.25 22.91 -32.80
CA THR A 176 17.72 23.97 -33.71
C THR A 176 18.44 23.29 -34.86
N SER A 177 17.83 23.36 -36.04
CA SER A 177 18.35 22.93 -37.34
C SER A 177 19.77 23.47 -37.61
N PRO A 178 20.64 22.73 -38.32
CA PRO A 178 21.81 23.34 -38.93
C PRO A 178 21.35 24.28 -40.05
N ARG A 179 21.99 25.44 -40.19
CA ARG A 179 21.93 26.26 -41.39
C ARG A 179 23.11 25.87 -42.29
N GLU A 180 22.80 25.81 -43.58
CA GLU A 180 23.72 25.74 -44.72
C GLU A 180 24.75 26.87 -44.71
#